data_AF-A0A821NEM3-F1
#
_entry.id   AF-A0A821NEM3-F1
#
_cell.length_a   1.000
_cell.length_b   1.000
_cell.length_c   1.000
_cell.angle_alpha   90.00
_cell.angle_beta   90.00
_cell.angle_gamma   90.00
#
_symmetry.space_group_name_H-M   'P 1'
#
loop_
_entity.id
_entity.type
_entity.pdbx_description
1 polymer ?
#
loop_
_entity_poly.entity_id
_entity_poly.type
_entity_poly.pdbx_seq_one_letter_code
_entity_poly.pdbx_strand_id
1 'polypeptide(L)'
;MAGQIIITTCPPCLKISNRYSNISLLQNNIDYYNHLLFCLSSKYKVSVLDLKISFEWLGRDGLHIDYAYREEFSNIILNYINNINMHQQTSSNVSTRSRYSISK
;
A
#
# COMPACT_ATOMS: atom_id res chain seq x y z
N MET A 1 -11.82 -17.81 -8.59
CA MET A 1 -11.62 -16.37 -8.33
C MET A 1 -10.14 -16.09 -8.45
N ALA A 2 -9.72 -15.15 -9.30
CA ALA A 2 -8.32 -14.74 -9.35
C ALA A 2 -8.08 -13.75 -8.20
N GLY A 3 -7.08 -14.00 -7.35
CA GLY A 3 -6.70 -13.06 -6.29
C GLY A 3 -6.07 -11.80 -6.88
N GLN A 4 -6.27 -10.65 -6.23
CA GLN A 4 -5.57 -9.41 -6.58
C GLN A 4 -4.24 -9.35 -5.83
N ILE A 5 -3.16 -9.04 -6.55
CA ILE A 5 -1.84 -8.79 -5.95
C ILE A 5 -1.71 -7.29 -5.67
N ILE A 6 -1.23 -6.96 -4.47
CA ILE A 6 -0.94 -5.59 -4.03
C ILE A 6 0.51 -5.56 -3.55
N ILE A 7 1.23 -4.49 -3.88
CA ILE A 7 2.59 -4.25 -3.38
C ILE A 7 2.50 -3.23 -2.24
N THR A 8 3.07 -3.52 -1.09
CA THR A 8 3.17 -2.55 0.01
C THR A 8 4.50 -1.82 -0.03
N THR A 9 4.52 -0.56 0.37
CA THR A 9 5.79 0.13 0.66
C THR A 9 6.49 -0.51 1.85
N CYS A 10 7.81 -0.38 1.89
CA CYS A 10 8.63 -0.69 3.04
C CYS A 10 8.36 0.34 4.15
N PRO A 11 7.96 -0.09 5.36
CA PRO A 11 7.82 0.78 6.53
C PRO A 11 9.13 1.48 6.91
N PRO A 12 9.07 2.56 7.70
CA PRO A 12 10.26 3.16 8.28
C PRO A 12 11.05 2.15 9.12
N CYS A 13 12.37 2.36 9.19
CA CYS A 13 13.28 1.60 10.04
C CYS A 13 14.35 2.54 10.59
N LEU A 14 14.68 2.36 11.87
CA LEU A 14 15.72 3.08 12.60
C LEU A 14 16.88 2.16 13.02
N LYS A 15 16.80 0.86 12.70
CA LYS A 15 17.84 -0.11 13.03
C LYS A 15 18.97 -0.08 12.00
N ILE A 16 20.03 0.65 12.32
CA ILE A 16 21.26 0.69 11.51
C ILE A 16 21.96 -0.68 11.48
N SER A 17 22.81 -0.88 10.48
CA SER A 17 23.63 -2.08 10.30
C SER A 17 25.01 -1.72 9.76
N ASN A 18 25.93 -2.69 9.67
CA ASN A 18 27.24 -2.45 9.06
C ASN A 18 27.14 -1.93 7.61
N ARG A 19 26.06 -2.29 6.88
CA ARG A 19 25.80 -1.82 5.52
C ARG A 19 25.23 -0.39 5.48
N TYR A 20 24.43 -0.02 6.48
CA TYR A 20 23.82 1.29 6.62
C TYR A 20 24.18 1.87 7.98
N SER A 21 25.37 2.46 8.05
CA SER A 21 26.02 2.85 9.32
C SER A 21 25.39 4.05 10.03
N ASN A 22 24.45 4.72 9.38
CA ASN A 22 23.67 5.81 9.97
C ASN A 22 22.25 5.85 9.40
N ILE A 23 21.37 6.59 10.08
CA ILE A 23 19.95 6.70 9.74
C ILE A 23 19.73 7.32 8.36
N SER A 24 20.55 8.30 7.94
CA SER A 24 20.40 8.92 6.63
C SER A 24 20.67 7.94 5.48
N LEU A 25 21.72 7.11 5.59
CA LEU A 25 22.00 6.06 4.61
C LEU A 25 20.90 5.00 4.58
N LEU A 26 20.37 4.62 5.74
CA LEU A 26 19.27 3.68 5.84
C LEU A 26 17.99 4.24 5.18
N GLN A 27 17.64 5.50 5.48
CA GLN A 27 16.48 6.17 4.91
C GLN A 27 16.59 6.29 3.39
N ASN A 28 17.74 6.75 2.89
CA ASN A 28 17.98 6.83 1.44
C ASN A 28 17.80 5.47 0.74
N ASN A 29 18.23 4.38 1.39
CA ASN A 29 18.02 3.03 0.87
C ASN A 29 16.55 2.62 0.89
N ILE A 30 15.80 2.94 1.96
CA ILE A 30 14.36 2.67 2.05
C ILE A 30 13.60 3.45 0.97
N ASP A 31 13.92 4.72 0.77
CA ASP A 31 13.30 5.59 -0.23
C ASP A 31 13.56 5.06 -1.65
N TYR A 32 14.81 4.68 -1.93
CA TYR A 32 15.17 4.08 -3.22
C TYR A 32 14.44 2.74 -3.43
N TYR A 33 14.36 1.89 -2.41
CA TYR A 33 13.64 0.62 -2.49
C TYR A 33 12.14 0.83 -2.74
N ASN A 34 11.51 1.79 -2.05
CA ASN A 34 10.11 2.15 -2.26
C ASN A 34 9.85 2.71 -3.66
N HIS A 35 10.78 3.49 -4.21
CA HIS A 35 10.72 3.92 -5.61
C HIS A 35 10.72 2.72 -6.57
N LEU A 36 11.60 1.74 -6.35
CA LEU A 36 11.64 0.53 -7.18
C LEU A 36 10.33 -0.27 -7.10
N LEU A 37 9.72 -0.39 -5.92
CA LEU A 37 8.43 -1.05 -5.73
C LEU A 37 7.30 -0.31 -6.49
N PHE A 38 7.33 1.01 -6.52
CA PHE A 38 6.39 1.82 -7.30
C PHE A 38 6.59 1.66 -8.82
N CYS A 39 7.84 1.60 -9.29
CA CYS A 39 8.12 1.29 -10.70
C CYS A 39 7.62 -0.11 -11.07
N LEU A 40 7.83 -1.09 -10.18
CA LEU A 40 7.38 -2.46 -10.37
C LEU A 40 5.85 -2.53 -10.46
N SER A 41 5.15 -1.86 -9.57
CA SER A 41 3.68 -1.86 -9.57
C SER A 41 3.11 -1.28 -10.86
N SER A 42 3.70 -0.17 -11.34
CA SER A 42 3.33 0.47 -12.59
C SER A 42 3.56 -0.45 -13.79
N LYS A 43 4.70 -1.15 -13.81
CA LYS A 43 5.05 -2.10 -14.88
C LYS A 43 4.06 -3.26 -14.98
N TYR A 44 3.64 -3.81 -13.84
CA TYR A 44 2.72 -4.95 -13.78
C TYR A 44 1.25 -4.57 -13.61
N LYS A 45 0.93 -3.27 -13.58
CA LYS A 45 -0.42 -2.72 -13.37
C LYS A 45 -1.09 -3.28 -12.10
N VAL A 46 -0.32 -3.39 -11.02
CA VAL A 46 -0.82 -3.78 -9.69
C VAL A 46 -0.91 -2.56 -8.78
N SER A 47 -1.80 -2.62 -7.79
CA SER A 47 -1.96 -1.52 -6.83
C SER A 47 -0.79 -1.46 -5.86
N VAL A 48 -0.46 -0.24 -5.41
CA VAL A 48 0.46 0.00 -4.29
C VAL A 48 -0.33 0.45 -3.08
N LEU A 49 0.01 -0.11 -1.92
CA LEU A 49 -0.46 0.35 -0.62
C LEU A 49 0.70 0.97 0.15
N ASP A 50 0.61 2.27 0.41
CA ASP A 50 1.43 2.90 1.42
C ASP A 50 0.79 2.70 2.79
N LEU A 51 1.47 1.95 3.67
CA LEU A 51 0.97 1.65 5.02
C LEU A 51 1.02 2.87 5.94
N LYS A 52 1.73 3.94 5.57
CA LYS A 52 1.85 5.20 6.34
C LYS A 52 2.20 4.99 7.82
N ILE A 53 3.00 3.96 8.10
CA ILE A 53 3.49 3.68 9.44
C ILE A 53 4.46 4.80 9.81
N SER A 54 4.23 5.42 10.97
CA SER A 54 5.14 6.44 11.51
C SER A 54 6.23 5.82 12.38
N PHE A 55 7.31 6.56 12.59
CA PHE A 55 8.44 6.12 13.43
C PHE A 55 8.04 5.85 14.88
N GLU A 56 7.04 6.56 15.43
CA GLU A 56 6.54 6.30 16.78
C GLU A 56 5.93 4.90 16.97
N TRP A 57 5.54 4.23 15.88
CA TRP A 57 4.98 2.88 15.96
C TRP A 57 6.05 1.80 16.08
N LEU A 58 7.33 2.16 15.92
CA LEU A 58 8.43 1.20 16.02
C LEU A 58 8.70 0.88 17.49
N GLY A 59 8.92 -0.41 17.75
CA GLY A 59 9.36 -0.88 19.05
C GLY A 59 10.80 -0.46 19.36
N ARG A 60 11.28 -0.86 20.54
CA ARG A 60 12.62 -0.48 21.04
C ARG A 60 13.78 -0.90 20.15
N ASP A 61 13.58 -1.88 19.28
CA ASP A 61 14.61 -2.33 18.34
C ASP A 61 14.71 -1.48 17.07
N GLY A 62 13.81 -0.51 16.90
CA GLY A 62 13.78 0.39 15.76
C GLY A 62 13.50 -0.32 14.43
N LEU A 63 12.94 -1.53 14.44
CA LEU A 63 12.69 -2.32 13.22
C LEU A 63 11.25 -2.84 13.16
N HIS A 64 10.74 -3.39 14.25
CA HIS A 64 9.42 -4.01 14.26
C HIS A 64 8.37 -3.04 14.80
N ILE A 65 7.11 -3.22 14.39
CA ILE A 65 5.98 -2.51 14.99
C ILE A 65 5.85 -2.93 16.46
N ASP A 66 5.75 -1.95 17.35
CA ASP A 66 5.52 -2.18 18.77
C ASP A 66 4.20 -2.93 18.99
N TYR A 67 4.15 -3.72 20.06
CA TYR A 67 2.94 -4.46 20.43
C TYR A 67 1.72 -3.54 20.59
N ALA A 68 1.92 -2.32 21.08
CA ALA A 68 0.87 -1.35 21.30
C ALA A 68 0.11 -0.94 20.02
N TYR A 69 0.72 -1.05 18.84
CA TYR A 69 0.15 -0.56 17.57
C TYR A 69 -0.33 -1.67 16.63
N ARG A 70 -0.38 -2.93 17.08
CA ARG A 70 -0.71 -4.07 16.22
C ARG A 70 -2.16 -4.06 15.75
N GLU A 71 -3.06 -3.59 16.60
CA GLU A 71 -4.47 -3.49 16.27
C GLU A 71 -4.69 -2.42 15.20
N GLU A 72 -4.10 -1.24 15.39
CA GLU A 72 -4.12 -0.14 14.43
C GLU A 72 -3.49 -0.53 13.10
N PHE A 73 -2.34 -1.23 13.13
CA PHE A 73 -1.71 -1.77 11.93
C PHE A 73 -2.63 -2.74 11.17
N SER A 74 -3.28 -3.66 11.90
CA SER A 74 -4.24 -4.61 11.32
C SER A 74 -5.44 -3.89 10.71
N ASN A 75 -5.93 -2.84 11.37
CA ASN A 75 -7.04 -2.03 10.90
C ASN A 75 -6.72 -1.25 9.62
N ILE A 76 -5.47 -0.78 9.44
CA ILE A 76 -5.04 -0.15 8.17
C ILE A 76 -5.21 -1.14 7.00
N ILE A 77 -4.76 -2.38 7.19
CA ILE A 77 -4.86 -3.42 6.16
C ILE A 77 -6.34 -3.75 5.88
N LEU A 78 -7.12 -3.96 6.94
CA LEU A 78 -8.55 -4.27 6.81
C LEU A 78 -9.32 -3.17 6.08
N ASN A 79 -9.08 -1.90 6.45
CA ASN A 79 -9.70 -0.75 5.81
C ASN A 79 -9.36 -0.67 4.32
N TYR A 80 -8.10 -0.94 3.95
CA TYR A 80 -7.71 -0.96 2.55
C TYR A 80 -8.40 -2.08 1.76
N ILE A 81 -8.46 -3.29 2.31
CA ILE A 81 -9.16 -4.42 1.69
C ILE A 81 -10.65 -4.09 1.49
N ASN A 82 -11.29 -3.52 2.51
CA ASN A 82 -12.69 -3.11 2.44
C ASN A 82 -12.92 -2.06 1.35
N ASN A 83 -12.02 -1.07 1.22
CA ASN A 83 -12.11 -0.04 0.19
C ASN A 83 -11.99 -0.63 -1.23
N ILE A 84 -11.09 -1.60 -1.44
CA ILE A 84 -11.00 -2.31 -2.74
C ILE A 84 -12.34 -2.97 -3.08
N ASN A 85 -12.94 -3.69 -2.12
CA ASN A 85 -14.18 -4.41 -2.36
C ASN A 85 -15.36 -3.47 -2.69
N MET A 86 -15.44 -2.30 -2.04
CA MET A 86 -16.47 -1.31 -2.35
C MET A 86 -16.32 -0.71 -3.75
N HIS A 87 -15.08 -0.43 -4.19
CA HIS A 87 -14.84 0.08 -5.54
C HIS A 87 -15.17 -0.95 -6.64
N GLN A 88 -15.01 -2.24 -6.38
CA GLN A 88 -15.38 -3.29 -7.33
C GLN A 88 -16.91 -3.48 -7.45
N GLN A 89 -17.67 -3.22 -6.38
CA GLN A 89 -19.13 -3.38 -6.38
C GLN A 89 -19.85 -2.28 -7.16
N THR A 90 -19.26 -1.08 -7.28
CA THR A 90 -19.89 0.07 -7.95
C THR A 90 -19.77 0.03 -9.48
N SER A 91 -18.87 -0.77 -10.05
CA SER A 91 -18.67 -0.84 -11.51
C SER A 91 -19.64 -1.76 -12.27
N SER A 92 -20.61 -2.39 -11.58
CA SER A 92 -21.54 -3.35 -12.20
C SER A 92 -22.86 -2.75 -12.70
N ASN A 93 -23.11 -1.45 -12.50
CA ASN A 93 -24.35 -0.79 -12.92
C ASN A 93 -24.08 0.43 -13.82
N VAL A 94 -23.64 0.20 -15.05
CA VAL A 94 -23.90 1.14 -16.16
C VAL A 94 -24.83 0.46 -17.15
N SER A 95 -26.09 0.24 -16.72
CA SER A 95 -27.19 0.07 -17.65
C SER A 95 -27.68 1.46 -18.08
N THR A 96 -27.13 1.98 -19.15
CA THR A 96 -27.80 3.05 -19.90
C THR A 96 -27.70 2.77 -21.39
N ARG A 97 -28.51 1.81 -21.83
CA ARG A 97 -29.04 1.79 -23.19
C ARG A 97 -29.96 3.01 -23.32
N SER A 98 -29.48 4.12 -23.84
CA SER A 98 -30.37 5.08 -24.49
C SER A 98 -30.39 4.77 -25.99
N ARG A 99 -31.32 3.88 -26.39
CA ARG A 99 -31.76 3.79 -27.78
C ARG A 99 -32.51 5.10 -28.09
N TYR A 100 -31.86 6.05 -28.74
CA TYR A 100 -32.59 7.05 -29.51
C TYR A 100 -32.73 6.53 -30.94
N SER A 101 -33.83 5.82 -31.17
CA SER A 101 -34.44 5.73 -32.49
C SER A 101 -35.01 7.11 -32.82
N ILE A 102 -34.38 7.84 -33.74
CA ILE A 102 -35.06 8.94 -34.41
C ILE A 102 -35.52 8.40 -35.76
N SER A 103 -36.80 8.09 -35.82
CA SER A 103 -37.57 7.96 -37.05
C SER A 103 -38.11 9.35 -37.41
N LYS A 104 -37.62 9.92 -38.51
CA LYS A 104 -38.37 10.53 -39.62
C LYS A 104 -37.42 11.25 -40.56
#